data_AF-A0A920KRU5-F1
#
_entry.id   AF-A0A920KRU5-F1
#
_cell.length_a   1.000
_cell.length_b   1.000
_cell.length_c   1.000
_cell.angle_alpha   90.00
_cell.angle_beta   90.00
_cell.angle_gamma   90.00
#
_symmetry.space_group_name_H-M   'P 1'
#
loop_
_entity.id
_entity.type
_entity.pdbx_description
1 polymer ?
#
loop_
_entity_poly.entity_id
_entity_poly.type
_entity_poly.pdbx_seq_one_letter_code
_entity_poly.pdbx_strand_id
1 'polypeptide(L)' 'MISSVLDRPPEARAFASVGLAMMAVERGARIVRVHDVAATSDALAMWRAVSQVKSS' A
#
# COMPACT_ATOMS: atom_id res chain seq x y z
N MET A 1 -3.26 4.20 -14.77
CA MET A 1 -2.86 2.82 -14.40
C MET A 1 -3.89 2.15 -13.50
N ILE A 2 -4.11 2.56 -12.24
CA ILE A 2 -5.10 1.86 -11.39
C ILE A 2 -6.51 1.87 -12.01
N SER A 3 -6.99 3.03 -12.45
CA SER A 3 -8.31 3.15 -13.09
C SER A 3 -8.44 2.36 -14.38
N SER A 4 -7.36 2.23 -15.16
CA SER A 4 -7.37 1.47 -16.41
C SER A 4 -7.32 -0.04 -16.19
N VAL A 5 -6.79 -0.50 -15.05
CA VAL A 5 -6.70 -1.94 -14.72
C VAL A 5 -7.95 -2.42 -13.98
N LEU A 6 -8.49 -1.60 -13.07
CA LEU A 6 -9.62 -1.99 -12.21
C LEU A 6 -10.97 -1.47 -12.69
N ASP A 7 -11.00 -0.65 -13.75
CA ASP A 7 -12.18 0.07 -14.22
C ASP A 7 -12.91 0.82 -13.09
N ARG A 8 -12.16 1.68 -12.38
CA ARG A 8 -12.64 2.43 -11.21
C ARG A 8 -12.34 3.92 -11.32
N PRO A 9 -13.28 4.78 -10.87
CA PRO A 9 -13.04 6.21 -10.79
C PRO A 9 -11.96 6.54 -9.73
N PRO A 10 -11.34 7.73 -9.78
CA PRO A 10 -10.25 8.13 -8.89
C PRO A 10 -10.57 7.99 -7.40
N GLU A 11 -11.81 8.20 -6.99
CA GLU A 11 -12.27 8.16 -5.61
C GLU A 11 -12.35 6.70 -5.09
N ALA A 12 -12.53 5.73 -5.98
CA ALA A 12 -12.69 4.31 -5.64
C ALA A 12 -11.38 3.51 -5.73
N ARG A 13 -10.22 4.19 -5.81
CA ARG A 13 -8.91 3.55 -6.00
C ARG A 13 -8.04 3.48 -4.75
N ALA A 14 -8.50 4.01 -3.61
CA ALA A 14 -7.74 4.10 -2.37
C ALA A 14 -7.12 2.74 -1.97
N PHE A 15 -7.92 1.68 -1.91
CA PHE A 15 -7.43 0.35 -1.53
C PHE A 15 -6.39 -0.21 -2.51
N ALA A 16 -6.57 -0.01 -3.80
CA ALA A 16 -5.61 -0.43 -4.81
C ALA A 16 -4.29 0.35 -4.71
N SER A 17 -4.36 1.66 -4.39
CA SER A 17 -3.19 2.49 -4.11
C SER A 17 -2.43 2.00 -2.88
N VAL A 18 -3.13 1.62 -1.81
CA VAL A 18 -2.51 1.05 -0.59
C VAL A 18 -1.81 -0.27 -0.91
N GLY A 19 -2.46 -1.16 -1.65
CA GLY A 19 -1.85 -2.44 -2.07
C GLY A 19 -0.58 -2.24 -2.88
N LEU A 20 -0.58 -1.31 -3.84
CA LEU A 20 0.62 -0.97 -4.62
C LEU A 20 1.73 -0.37 -3.75
N ALA A 21 1.40 0.48 -2.78
CA ALA A 21 2.37 1.04 -1.85
C ALA A 21 3.02 -0.05 -0.98
N MET A 22 2.24 -0.99 -0.45
CA MET A 22 2.75 -2.14 0.30
C MET A 22 3.67 -3.00 -0.57
N MET A 23 3.25 -3.33 -1.80
CA MET A 23 4.06 -4.09 -2.76
C MET A 23 5.38 -3.41 -3.11
N ALA A 24 5.42 -2.08 -3.15
CA ALA A 24 6.64 -1.31 -3.38
C ALA A 24 7.57 -1.41 -2.17
N VAL A 25 7.04 -1.25 -0.95
CA VAL A 25 7.81 -1.36 0.30
C VAL A 25 8.37 -2.77 0.49
N GLU A 26 7.57 -3.81 0.24
CA GLU A 26 8.03 -5.21 0.25
C GLU A 26 9.20 -5.45 -0.71
N ARG A 27 9.22 -4.75 -1.85
CA ARG A 27 10.30 -4.82 -2.85
C ARG A 27 11.47 -3.87 -2.55
N GLY A 28 11.50 -3.26 -1.37
CA GLY A 28 12.63 -2.45 -0.90
C GLY A 28 12.49 -0.94 -1.14
N ALA A 29 11.31 -0.44 -1.54
CA ALA A 29 11.09 1.00 -1.62
C ALA A 29 11.21 1.64 -0.23
N ARG A 30 12.08 2.65 -0.11
CA ARG A 30 12.32 3.39 1.14
C ARG A 30 11.40 4.59 1.32
N ILE A 31 10.85 5.12 0.22
CA ILE A 31 9.96 6.27 0.17
C ILE A 31 8.82 5.94 -0.78
N VAL A 32 7.58 6.17 -0.34
CA VAL A 32 6.37 6.05 -1.16
C VAL A 32 5.54 7.33 -1.02
N ARG A 33 5.18 7.94 -2.15
CA ARG A 33 4.26 9.09 -2.19
C ARG A 33 2.84 8.57 -2.40
N VAL A 34 1.94 8.92 -1.49
CA VAL A 34 0.53 8.52 -1.54
C VAL A 34 -0.38 9.73 -1.34
N HIS A 35 -1.64 9.61 -1.77
CA HIS A 35 -2.66 10.62 -1.51
C HIS A 35 -3.34 10.36 -0.16
N ASP A 36 -3.69 9.10 0.12
CA ASP A 36 -4.34 8.67 1.36
C ASP A 36 -3.30 8.21 2.39
N VAL A 37 -2.71 9.17 3.11
CA VAL A 37 -1.61 8.92 4.07
C VAL A 37 -2.06 8.03 5.22
N ALA A 38 -3.21 8.32 5.83
CA ALA A 38 -3.70 7.57 6.99
C ALA A 38 -3.88 6.09 6.67
N ALA A 39 -4.64 5.77 5.61
CA ALA A 39 -4.90 4.40 5.19
C ALA A 39 -3.61 3.62 4.83
N THR A 40 -2.65 4.29 4.17
CA THR A 40 -1.37 3.67 3.82
C THR A 40 -0.51 3.43 5.06
N SER A 41 -0.49 4.38 6.01
CA SER A 41 0.26 4.27 7.26
C SER A 41 -0.21 3.08 8.09
N ASP A 42 -1.52 2.93 8.28
CA ASP A 42 -2.10 1.81 9.05
C ASP A 42 -1.75 0.45 8.42
N ALA A 43 -1.87 0.36 7.09
CA ALA A 43 -1.52 -0.85 6.35
C ALA A 43 -0.03 -1.22 6.48
N LEU A 44 0.87 -0.23 6.42
CA LEU A 44 2.31 -0.44 6.61
C LEU A 44 2.66 -0.80 8.05
N ALA A 45 1.97 -0.24 9.05
CA ALA A 45 2.15 -0.60 10.45
C ALA A 45 1.79 -2.08 10.68
N MET A 46 0.64 -2.52 10.18
CA MET A 46 0.22 -3.92 10.26
C MET A 46 1.17 -4.85 9.50
N TRP A 47 1.57 -4.46 8.30
CA TRP A 47 2.53 -5.22 7.50
C TRP A 47 3.86 -5.44 8.23
N ARG A 48 4.40 -4.39 8.88
CA ARG A 48 5.62 -4.50 9.69
C ARG A 48 5.43 -5.46 10.87
N ALA A 49 4.31 -5.33 11.59
CA ALA A 49 4.01 -6.21 12.73
C ALA A 49 3.95 -7.68 12.31
N VAL A 50 3.28 -8.00 11.21
CA VAL A 50 3.17 -9.38 10.69
C VAL A 50 4.49 -9.88 10.12
N SER A 51 5.27 -9.02 9.45
CA SER A 51 6.54 -9.43 8.84
C SER A 51 7.60 -9.77 9.86
N GLN A 52 7.62 -9.08 11.02
CA GLN A 52 8.54 -9.37 12.11
C GLN A 52 8.24 -10.72 12.78
N VAL A 53 6.99 -11.15 12.84
CA VAL A 53 6.60 -12.47 13.38
C VAL A 53 7.16 -13.61 12.53
N LYS A 54 7.31 -13.44 11.21
CA LYS A 54 7.80 -14.49 10.31
C LYS A 54 9.31 -14.73 10.38
N SER A 55 10.07 -13.83 11.00
CA SER A 55 11.53 -13.89 11.08
C SER A 55 12.05 -14.49 12.39
N SER A 56 11.15 -15.03 13.23
CA SER A 56 11.46 -15.54 14.57
C SER A 56 11.22 -17.04 14.70
#